data_AF-A0A2M8GM37-F1
#
_entry.id   AF-A0A2M8GM37-F1
#
_cell.length_a   1.000
_cell.length_b   1.000
_cell.length_c   1.000
_cell.angle_alpha   90.00
_cell.angle_beta   90.00
_cell.angle_gamma   90.00
#
_symmetry.space_group_name_H-M   'P 1'
#
loop_
_entity.id
_entity.type
_entity.pdbx_description
1 polymer ?
#
loop_
_entity_poly.entity_id
_entity_poly.type
_entity_poly.pdbx_seq_one_letter_code
_entity_poly.pdbx_strand_id
1 'polypeptide(L)'
;HQMTMGEGGAVITNNSLINRSIRQFRDWGRDCWCDTGRDDTCRKRFKWKLGELPYGYDHKYIYSQIGYNLKLTDFQAAIGVAQLKKLPYFIKKRKENYKGLYRFFKKYEKYFILMKENKNEEVSYFGFPVVVKTTALFTRNQLTEFLEDNKIGTRNVFSGNLLRHPAYLK
;
A
#
# COMPACT_ATOMS: atom_id res chain seq x y z
N HIS A 1 3.38 8.45 -0.16
CA HIS A 1 2.73 7.55 0.82
C HIS A 1 2.01 8.37 1.89
N GLN A 2 0.99 7.81 2.54
CA GLN A 2 0.31 8.51 3.66
C GLN A 2 1.11 8.41 4.97
N MET A 3 1.82 7.30 5.15
CA MET A 3 2.82 7.06 6.18
C MET A 3 3.89 6.13 5.60
N THR A 4 4.99 5.89 6.32
CA THR A 4 6.06 4.99 5.89
C THR A 4 6.70 4.27 7.08
N MET A 5 7.33 3.13 6.82
CA MET A 5 8.20 2.40 7.73
C MET A 5 9.63 2.25 7.14
N GLY A 6 9.98 3.08 6.15
CA GLY A 6 11.06 2.79 5.19
C GLY A 6 10.50 1.89 4.09
N GLU A 7 10.47 0.60 4.36
CA GLU A 7 9.71 -0.40 3.60
C GLU A 7 8.69 -1.06 4.52
N GLY A 8 7.50 -1.39 4.00
CA GLY A 8 6.47 -2.06 4.80
C GLY A 8 5.08 -2.02 4.19
N GLY A 9 4.20 -2.85 4.74
CA GLY A 9 2.81 -2.96 4.31
C GLY A 9 1.95 -3.61 5.38
N ALA A 10 0.64 -3.55 5.16
CA ALA A 10 -0.34 -4.20 6.01
C ALA A 10 -1.44 -4.80 5.13
N VAL A 11 -1.96 -5.95 5.55
CA VAL A 11 -3.18 -6.53 4.99
C VAL A 11 -4.21 -6.51 6.12
N ILE A 12 -5.39 -5.95 5.83
CA ILE A 12 -6.49 -5.83 6.79
C ILE A 12 -7.72 -6.55 6.25
N THR A 13 -8.45 -7.23 7.12
CA THR A 13 -9.70 -7.90 6.80
C THR A 13 -10.55 -8.01 8.05
N ASN A 14 -11.87 -7.95 7.89
CA ASN A 14 -12.85 -8.25 8.94
C ASN A 14 -13.30 -9.72 8.92
N ASN A 15 -12.78 -10.54 8.01
CA ASN A 15 -13.11 -11.96 7.90
C ASN A 15 -12.04 -12.82 8.59
N SER A 16 -12.45 -13.59 9.59
CA SER A 16 -11.55 -14.42 10.40
C SER A 16 -10.86 -15.53 9.61
N LEU A 17 -11.53 -16.12 8.61
CA LEU A 17 -10.96 -17.14 7.73
C LEU A 17 -9.85 -16.54 6.86
N ILE A 18 -10.11 -15.37 6.27
CA ILE A 18 -9.12 -14.65 5.46
C ILE A 18 -7.93 -14.24 6.33
N ASN A 19 -8.16 -13.73 7.54
CA ASN A 19 -7.09 -13.37 8.48
C ASN A 19 -6.18 -14.57 8.79
N ARG A 20 -6.77 -15.74 9.05
CA ARG A 20 -6.01 -16.97 9.28
C ARG A 20 -5.14 -17.30 8.07
N SER A 21 -5.73 -17.34 6.87
CA SER A 21 -4.98 -17.66 5.64
C SER A 21 -3.85 -16.67 5.36
N ILE A 22 -4.06 -15.36 5.55
CA ILE A 22 -3.03 -14.34 5.36
C ILE A 22 -1.85 -14.57 6.32
N ARG A 23 -2.12 -14.85 7.60
CA ARG A 23 -1.05 -15.15 8.57
C ARG A 23 -0.27 -16.39 8.18
N GLN A 24 -0.93 -17.43 7.68
CA GLN A 24 -0.27 -18.64 7.18
C GLN A 24 0.64 -18.30 5.98
N PHE A 25 0.13 -17.62 4.95
CA PHE A 25 0.95 -17.21 3.79
C PHE A 25 2.16 -16.34 4.17
N ARG A 26 2.02 -15.46 5.17
CA ARG A 26 3.11 -14.62 5.68
C ARG A 26 4.15 -15.40 6.50
N ASP A 27 3.71 -16.44 7.22
CA ASP A 27 4.48 -17.18 8.22
C ASP A 27 4.80 -18.61 7.75
N TRP A 28 5.49 -18.71 6.61
CA TRP A 28 5.98 -19.94 5.98
C TRP A 28 4.91 -20.96 5.56
N GLY A 29 3.63 -20.60 5.62
CA GLY A 29 2.52 -21.52 5.34
C GLY A 29 2.15 -22.43 6.52
N ARG A 30 2.73 -22.18 7.70
CA ARG A 30 2.54 -23.03 8.88
C ARG A 30 1.09 -23.01 9.34
N ASP A 31 0.55 -24.16 9.75
CA ASP A 31 -0.81 -24.28 10.26
C ASP A 31 -0.97 -23.58 11.63
N CYS A 32 0.11 -23.59 12.41
CA CYS A 32 0.18 -22.96 13.72
C CYS A 32 -0.04 -21.43 13.68
N TRP A 33 -0.90 -20.97 14.57
CA TRP A 33 -1.36 -19.58 14.65
C TRP A 33 -0.84 -18.85 15.90
N CYS A 34 0.12 -19.44 16.61
CA CYS A 34 0.77 -18.81 17.77
C CYS A 34 1.47 -17.51 17.36
N ASP A 35 1.37 -16.49 18.21
CA ASP A 35 2.15 -15.26 18.05
C ASP A 35 3.65 -15.51 18.31
N THR A 36 4.48 -14.57 17.86
CA THR A 36 5.94 -14.61 18.11
C THR A 36 6.22 -14.71 19.60
N GLY A 37 7.10 -15.64 20.00
CA GLY A 37 7.43 -15.89 21.40
C GLY A 37 6.36 -16.64 22.19
N ARG A 38 5.29 -17.15 21.54
CA ARG A 38 4.27 -17.99 22.16
C ARG A 38 4.22 -19.37 21.54
N ASP A 39 3.91 -20.35 22.39
CA ASP A 39 3.88 -21.76 22.05
C ASP A 39 2.53 -22.37 22.48
N ASP A 40 2.08 -23.39 21.76
CA ASP A 40 0.88 -24.18 22.09
C ASP A 40 -0.42 -23.37 22.30
N THR A 41 -0.60 -22.27 21.58
CA THR A 41 -1.87 -21.50 21.60
C THR A 41 -3.06 -22.37 21.16
N CYS A 42 -2.82 -23.36 20.30
CA CYS A 42 -3.83 -24.34 19.87
C CYS A 42 -4.16 -25.40 20.93
N ARG A 43 -3.38 -25.51 22.02
CA ARG A 43 -3.45 -26.57 23.06
C ARG A 43 -3.33 -27.99 22.52
N LYS A 44 -2.82 -28.13 21.30
CA LYS A 44 -2.74 -29.37 20.54
C LYS A 44 -1.38 -29.56 19.87
N ARG A 45 -0.35 -28.80 20.24
CA ARG A 45 0.95 -28.77 19.54
C ARG A 45 1.50 -30.17 19.22
N PHE A 46 1.40 -31.10 20.16
CA PHE A 46 1.83 -32.50 20.00
C PHE A 46 0.68 -33.51 20.22
N LYS A 47 -0.60 -33.09 20.13
CA LYS A 47 -1.76 -33.91 20.55
C LYS A 47 -2.70 -34.29 19.39
N TRP A 48 -2.20 -34.28 18.17
CA TRP A 48 -2.97 -34.63 16.98
C TRP A 48 -2.09 -35.07 15.82
N LYS A 49 -2.75 -35.59 14.78
CA LYS A 49 -2.18 -35.95 13.49
C LYS A 49 -2.87 -35.14 12.40
N LEU A 50 -2.09 -34.55 11.49
CA LEU A 50 -2.58 -33.81 10.33
C LEU A 50 -1.91 -34.38 9.07
N GLY A 51 -2.70 -34.69 8.05
CA GLY A 51 -2.23 -35.36 6.84
C GLY A 51 -1.58 -36.71 7.13
N GLU A 52 -0.50 -37.01 6.42
CA GLU A 52 0.26 -38.27 6.55
C GLU A 52 1.39 -38.20 7.60
N LEU A 53 1.53 -37.07 8.30
CA LEU A 53 2.58 -36.90 9.31
C LEU A 53 2.39 -37.85 10.52
N PRO A 54 3.45 -38.20 11.26
CA PRO A 54 3.33 -38.98 12.49
C PRO A 54 2.43 -38.28 13.54
N TYR A 55 1.74 -39.07 14.37
CA TYR A 55 0.98 -38.51 15.49
C TYR A 55 1.94 -37.79 16.45
N GLY A 56 1.56 -36.57 16.87
CA GLY A 56 2.38 -35.77 17.77
C GLY A 56 3.53 -35.02 17.09
N TYR A 57 3.54 -34.93 15.75
CA TYR A 57 4.43 -34.02 15.04
C TYR A 57 4.18 -32.56 15.49
N ASP A 58 5.25 -31.78 15.69
CA ASP A 58 5.14 -30.42 16.22
C ASP A 58 4.29 -29.55 15.29
N HIS A 59 3.15 -29.06 15.79
CA HIS A 59 2.26 -28.18 15.04
C HIS A 59 2.96 -26.93 14.48
N LYS A 60 4.04 -26.45 15.10
CA LYS A 60 4.85 -25.34 14.56
C LYS A 60 5.49 -25.65 13.22
N TYR A 61 5.71 -26.93 12.91
CA TYR A 61 6.34 -27.45 11.70
C TYR A 61 5.35 -28.22 10.81
N ILE A 62 4.05 -28.04 11.01
CA ILE A 62 3.02 -28.50 10.08
C ILE A 62 2.63 -27.34 9.18
N TYR A 63 2.59 -27.56 7.86
CA TYR A 63 2.32 -26.53 6.86
C TYR A 63 1.03 -26.87 6.10
N SER A 64 0.05 -25.97 6.16
CA SER A 64 -1.27 -26.13 5.50
C SER A 64 -1.39 -25.31 4.22
N GLN A 65 -0.39 -24.49 3.90
CA GLN A 65 -0.34 -23.62 2.72
C GLN A 65 1.08 -23.58 2.14
N ILE A 66 1.21 -23.30 0.85
CA ILE A 66 2.48 -22.88 0.26
C ILE A 66 2.67 -21.40 0.60
N GLY A 67 3.39 -21.13 1.70
CA GLY A 67 3.61 -19.78 2.21
C GLY A 67 5.00 -19.21 1.91
N TYR A 68 5.22 -18.01 2.44
CA TYR A 68 6.40 -17.18 2.27
C TYR A 68 6.90 -16.69 3.63
N ASN A 69 7.99 -15.93 3.67
CA ASN A 69 8.43 -15.21 4.86
C ASN A 69 8.36 -13.70 4.62
N LEU A 70 7.18 -13.11 4.86
CA LEU A 70 6.88 -11.71 4.57
C LEU A 70 6.63 -10.89 5.84
N LYS A 71 7.28 -11.29 6.95
CA LYS A 71 7.17 -10.60 8.22
C LYS A 71 7.96 -9.29 8.21
N LEU A 72 7.42 -8.32 8.92
CA LEU A 72 8.08 -7.06 9.23
C LEU A 72 9.05 -7.24 10.41
N THR A 73 10.10 -6.41 10.48
CA THR A 73 10.93 -6.27 11.68
C THR A 73 10.27 -5.35 12.72
N ASP A 74 10.69 -5.48 13.99
CA ASP A 74 10.16 -4.64 15.06
C ASP A 74 10.60 -3.16 14.92
N PHE A 75 11.77 -2.91 14.32
CA PHE A 75 12.23 -1.55 13.99
C PHE A 75 11.29 -0.84 13.03
N GLN A 76 10.88 -1.51 11.95
CA GLN A 76 9.91 -0.98 11.01
C GLN A 76 8.55 -0.75 11.68
N ALA A 77 8.12 -1.69 12.55
CA ALA A 77 6.87 -1.55 13.30
C ALA A 77 6.89 -0.31 14.20
N ALA A 78 7.97 -0.07 14.93
CA ALA A 78 8.15 1.10 15.79
C ALA A 78 8.03 2.42 15.02
N ILE A 79 8.66 2.52 13.83
CA ILE A 79 8.52 3.69 12.95
C ILE A 79 7.05 3.87 12.54
N GLY A 80 6.38 2.77 12.16
CA GLY A 80 4.97 2.79 11.78
C GLY A 80 4.05 3.29 12.88
N VAL A 81 4.24 2.82 14.12
CA VAL A 81 3.48 3.28 15.29
C VAL A 81 3.66 4.79 15.51
N ALA A 82 4.89 5.30 15.38
CA ALA A 82 5.15 6.73 15.49
C ALA A 82 4.49 7.54 14.36
N GLN A 83 4.45 7.00 13.15
CA GLN A 83 3.83 7.64 11.98
C GLN A 83 2.29 7.61 12.04
N LEU A 84 1.67 6.55 12.57
CA LEU A 84 0.22 6.47 12.76
C LEU A 84 -0.32 7.61 13.62
N LYS A 85 0.41 7.99 14.67
CA LYS A 85 0.06 9.14 15.53
C LYS A 85 0.01 10.47 14.76
N LYS A 86 0.81 10.61 13.69
CA LYS A 86 0.89 11.82 12.85
C LYS A 86 -0.09 11.82 11.68
N LEU A 87 -0.71 10.67 11.38
CA LEU A 87 -1.54 10.48 10.20
C LEU A 87 -2.72 11.46 10.10
N PRO A 88 -3.49 11.75 11.18
CA PRO A 88 -4.58 12.74 11.10
C PRO A 88 -4.10 14.13 10.67
N TYR A 89 -2.93 14.55 11.17
CA TYR A 89 -2.32 15.82 10.80
C TYR A 89 -1.90 15.84 9.32
N PHE A 90 -1.26 14.77 8.82
CA PHE A 90 -0.88 14.67 7.42
C PHE A 90 -2.08 14.72 6.47
N ILE A 91 -3.16 14.01 6.80
CA ILE A 91 -4.39 14.03 6.00
C ILE A 91 -4.95 15.46 5.92
N LYS A 92 -5.04 16.16 7.06
CA LYS A 92 -5.50 17.56 7.10
C LYS A 92 -4.64 18.47 6.22
N LYS A 93 -3.31 18.42 6.37
CA LYS A 93 -2.39 19.24 5.58
C LYS A 93 -2.44 18.94 4.09
N ARG A 94 -2.57 17.67 3.71
CA ARG A 94 -2.72 17.26 2.31
C ARG A 94 -3.99 17.83 1.68
N LYS A 95 -5.12 17.84 2.41
CA LYS A 95 -6.37 18.48 1.95
C LYS A 95 -6.24 19.99 1.79
N GLU A 96 -5.59 20.67 2.73
CA GLU A 96 -5.34 22.12 2.64
C GLU A 96 -4.51 22.46 1.38
N ASN A 97 -3.42 21.72 1.16
CA ASN A 97 -2.55 21.91 -0.01
C ASN A 97 -3.28 21.59 -1.33
N TYR A 98 -4.05 20.50 -1.36
CA TYR A 98 -4.84 20.12 -2.54
C TYR A 98 -5.81 21.24 -2.95
N LYS A 99 -6.55 21.81 -1.99
CA LYS A 99 -7.45 22.95 -2.25
C LYS A 99 -6.74 24.17 -2.81
N GLY A 100 -5.53 24.46 -2.30
CA GLY A 100 -4.68 25.54 -2.81
C GLY A 100 -4.29 25.34 -4.27
N LEU A 101 -3.73 24.16 -4.59
CA LEU A 101 -3.34 23.79 -5.95
C LEU A 101 -4.55 23.74 -6.89
N TYR A 102 -5.67 23.20 -6.44
CA TYR A 102 -6.91 23.16 -7.22
C TYR A 102 -7.35 24.57 -7.63
N ARG A 103 -7.41 25.52 -6.68
CA ARG A 103 -7.74 26.93 -6.98
C ARG A 103 -6.75 27.58 -7.94
N PHE A 104 -5.46 27.26 -7.84
CA PHE A 104 -4.45 27.76 -8.75
C PHE A 104 -4.69 27.26 -10.18
N PHE A 105 -4.76 25.94 -10.37
CA PHE A 105 -4.94 25.35 -11.71
C PHE A 105 -6.31 25.62 -12.33
N LYS A 106 -7.35 25.86 -11.51
CA LYS A 106 -8.69 26.24 -11.97
C LYS A 106 -8.67 27.51 -12.83
N LYS A 107 -7.72 28.43 -12.60
CA LYS A 107 -7.54 29.64 -13.42
C LYS A 107 -7.09 29.32 -14.86
N TYR A 108 -6.55 28.13 -15.08
CA TYR A 108 -5.93 27.69 -16.34
C TYR A 108 -6.65 26.49 -16.95
N GLU A 109 -7.97 26.34 -16.71
CA GLU A 109 -8.78 25.23 -17.25
C GLU A 109 -8.79 25.13 -18.77
N LYS A 110 -8.39 26.19 -19.49
CA LYS A 110 -8.16 26.13 -20.94
C LYS A 110 -7.07 25.10 -21.30
N TYR A 111 -6.05 24.93 -20.46
CA TYR A 111 -4.90 24.08 -20.71
C TYR A 111 -4.93 22.77 -19.91
N PHE A 112 -5.66 22.72 -18.79
CA PHE A 112 -5.63 21.60 -17.87
C PHE A 112 -7.01 20.96 -17.66
N ILE A 113 -7.02 19.65 -17.43
CA ILE A 113 -8.16 18.90 -16.88
C ILE A 113 -7.85 18.60 -15.42
N LEU A 114 -8.78 18.97 -14.54
CA LEU A 114 -8.69 18.76 -13.10
C LEU A 114 -9.63 17.63 -12.67
N MET A 115 -9.24 16.90 -11.62
CA MET A 115 -10.08 15.85 -11.07
C MET A 115 -11.29 16.46 -10.36
N LYS A 116 -12.47 15.94 -10.66
CA LYS A 116 -13.71 16.35 -10.01
C LYS A 116 -13.74 15.81 -8.59
N GLU A 117 -14.06 16.68 -7.63
CA GLU A 117 -14.36 16.23 -6.26
C GLU A 117 -15.77 15.61 -6.22
N ASN A 118 -15.89 14.44 -5.61
CA ASN A 118 -17.19 13.85 -5.28
C ASN A 118 -17.62 14.33 -3.89
N LYS A 119 -18.82 14.92 -3.77
CA LYS A 119 -19.34 15.45 -2.51
C LYS A 119 -19.59 14.38 -1.44
N ASN A 120 -19.73 13.11 -1.86
CA ASN A 120 -20.01 11.99 -0.97
C ASN A 120 -18.72 11.24 -0.57
N GLU A 121 -17.55 11.78 -0.88
CA GLU A 121 -16.26 11.14 -0.61
C GLU A 121 -15.35 12.03 0.24
N GLU A 122 -14.69 11.41 1.22
CA GLU A 122 -13.61 12.04 1.95
C GLU A 122 -12.26 11.50 1.46
N VAL A 123 -11.58 12.28 0.62
CA VAL A 123 -10.35 11.83 -0.03
C VAL A 123 -9.11 12.11 0.83
N SER A 124 -8.28 11.08 1.01
CA SER A 124 -6.92 11.20 1.55
C SER A 124 -5.91 11.28 0.40
N TYR A 125 -5.59 12.50 -0.04
CA TYR A 125 -4.80 12.73 -1.25
C TYR A 125 -3.34 12.25 -1.12
N PHE A 126 -2.90 11.39 -2.04
CA PHE A 126 -1.49 11.00 -2.14
C PHE A 126 -0.65 12.08 -2.83
N GLY A 127 -1.21 12.69 -3.89
CA GLY A 127 -0.63 13.77 -4.68
C GLY A 127 -1.71 14.57 -5.39
N PHE A 128 -1.30 15.55 -6.20
CA PHE A 128 -2.21 16.40 -6.98
C PHE A 128 -2.10 16.04 -8.48
N PRO A 129 -3.02 15.23 -9.03
CA PRO A 129 -2.99 14.89 -10.43
C PRO A 129 -3.56 16.03 -11.29
N VAL A 130 -2.88 16.34 -12.39
CA VAL A 130 -3.32 17.27 -13.42
C VAL A 130 -3.05 16.66 -14.79
N VAL A 131 -3.97 16.84 -15.74
CA VAL A 131 -3.81 16.37 -17.11
C VAL A 131 -3.68 17.56 -18.04
N VAL A 132 -2.66 17.58 -18.88
CA VAL A 132 -2.50 18.58 -19.95
C VAL A 132 -3.46 18.22 -21.09
N LYS A 133 -4.31 19.16 -21.49
CA LYS A 133 -5.23 18.97 -22.61
C LYS A 133 -4.44 18.83 -23.92
N THR A 134 -4.95 18.05 -24.85
CA THR A 134 -4.40 17.93 -26.21
C THR A 134 -4.44 19.26 -26.98
N THR A 135 -5.33 20.18 -26.59
CA THR A 135 -5.45 21.53 -27.15
C THR A 135 -4.55 22.57 -26.48
N ALA A 136 -3.72 22.18 -25.50
CA ALA A 136 -2.79 23.09 -24.87
C ALA A 136 -1.64 23.47 -25.82
N LEU A 137 -1.03 24.63 -25.58
CA LEU A 137 0.10 25.14 -26.37
C LEU A 137 1.43 24.42 -26.07
N PHE A 138 1.40 23.46 -25.16
CA PHE A 138 2.54 22.69 -24.71
C PHE A 138 2.12 21.25 -24.45
N THR A 139 3.07 20.33 -24.58
CA THR A 139 2.90 18.92 -24.23
C THR A 139 3.12 18.69 -22.73
N ARG A 140 2.68 17.54 -22.24
CA ARG A 140 2.96 17.11 -20.85
C ARG A 140 4.46 17.04 -20.56
N ASN A 141 5.28 16.58 -21.51
CA ASN A 141 6.73 16.47 -21.30
C ASN A 141 7.40 17.85 -21.19
N GLN A 142 7.04 18.79 -22.08
CA GLN A 142 7.55 20.17 -22.00
C GLN A 142 7.20 20.84 -20.67
N LEU A 143 5.98 20.63 -20.15
CA LEU A 143 5.61 21.12 -18.83
C LEU A 143 6.44 20.46 -17.72
N THR A 144 6.64 19.14 -17.79
CA THR A 144 7.45 18.40 -16.82
C THR A 144 8.89 18.93 -16.79
N GLU A 145 9.53 19.06 -17.95
CA GLU A 145 10.91 19.58 -18.06
C GLU A 145 11.00 21.00 -17.48
N PHE A 146 10.09 21.88 -17.89
CA PHE A 146 10.03 23.24 -17.37
C PHE A 146 9.90 23.29 -15.84
N LEU A 147 9.05 22.44 -15.25
CA LEU A 147 8.86 22.39 -13.80
C LEU A 147 10.10 21.82 -13.08
N GLU A 148 10.71 20.76 -13.61
CA GLU A 148 11.92 20.16 -13.02
C GLU A 148 13.12 21.11 -13.07
N ASP A 149 13.30 21.85 -14.17
CA ASP A 149 14.32 22.90 -14.29
C ASP A 149 14.14 23.99 -13.22
N ASN A 150 12.88 24.26 -12.86
CA ASN A 150 12.48 25.17 -11.78
C ASN A 150 12.34 24.48 -10.40
N LYS A 151 12.95 23.30 -10.23
CA LYS A 151 13.02 22.54 -8.96
C LYS A 151 11.65 22.06 -8.44
N ILE A 152 10.65 21.95 -9.31
CA ILE A 152 9.33 21.41 -9.00
C ILE A 152 9.23 20.00 -9.57
N GLY A 153 9.40 19.01 -8.67
CA GLY A 153 9.32 17.60 -9.04
C GLY A 153 7.93 17.16 -9.51
N THR A 154 7.85 16.46 -10.64
CA THR A 154 6.62 15.86 -11.17
C THR A 154 6.76 14.35 -11.33
N ARG A 155 5.63 13.63 -11.32
CA ARG A 155 5.60 12.17 -11.55
C ARG A 155 4.45 11.82 -12.48
N ASN A 156 4.68 10.86 -13.36
CA ASN A 156 3.60 10.24 -14.12
C ASN A 156 2.64 9.49 -13.18
N VAL A 157 1.41 9.26 -13.64
CA VAL A 157 0.45 8.41 -12.94
C VAL A 157 0.87 6.95 -13.10
N PHE A 158 1.81 6.54 -12.24
CA PHE A 158 2.42 5.22 -12.23
C PHE A 158 2.88 4.79 -13.64
N SER A 159 2.47 3.61 -14.09
CA SER A 159 2.76 3.05 -15.40
C SER A 159 1.94 3.66 -16.54
N GLY A 160 0.92 4.48 -16.27
CA GLY A 160 -0.09 4.83 -17.25
C GLY A 160 -0.84 3.58 -17.72
N ASN A 161 -0.50 3.04 -18.88
CA ASN A 161 -1.07 1.80 -19.40
C ASN A 161 -0.09 0.63 -19.24
N LEU A 162 -0.33 -0.27 -18.26
CA LEU A 162 0.51 -1.44 -17.99
C LEU A 162 0.76 -2.30 -19.23
N LEU A 163 -0.26 -2.51 -20.07
CA LEU A 163 -0.18 -3.39 -21.26
C LEU A 163 0.76 -2.87 -22.35
N ARG A 164 1.23 -1.62 -22.25
CA ARG A 164 2.18 -1.00 -23.18
C ARG A 164 3.62 -1.04 -22.68
N HIS A 165 3.88 -1.57 -21.49
CA HIS A 165 5.25 -1.68 -20.97
C HIS A 165 5.96 -2.91 -21.55
N PRO A 166 7.28 -2.84 -21.81
CA PRO A 166 8.05 -3.95 -22.39
C PRO A 166 7.88 -5.29 -21.68
N ALA A 167 7.76 -5.29 -20.35
CA ALA A 167 7.56 -6.51 -19.56
C ALA A 167 6.26 -7.28 -19.88
N TYR A 168 5.32 -6.66 -20.59
CA TYR A 168 4.04 -7.26 -20.98
C TYR A 168 3.85 -7.34 -22.50
N LEU A 169 4.84 -6.90 -23.28
CA LEU A 169 4.89 -7.16 -24.71
C LEU A 169 5.41 -8.59 -24.89
N LYS A 170 4.60 -9.45 -25.51
CA LYS A 170 5.00 -10.81 -25.88
C LYS A 170 6.07 -10.78 -26.97
#